data_AF-A0A923XH32-F1
#
_entry.id   AF-A0A923XH32-F1
#
_cell.length_a   1.000
_cell.length_b   1.000
_cell.length_c   1.000
_cell.angle_alpha   90.00
_cell.angle_beta   90.00
_cell.angle_gamma   90.00
#
_symmetry.space_group_name_H-M   'P 1'
#
loop_
_entity.id
_entity.type
_entity.pdbx_description
1 polymer ?
#
loop_
_entity_poly.entity_id
_entity_poly.type
_entity_poly.pdbx_seq_one_letter_code
_entity_poly.pdbx_strand_id
1 'polypeptide(L)'
;MASTRWRLCILALATLACGLAQAQGPAAAQAFPNKPIKVVVPSPAGGPPDLILRAIIPKLTASLGQPIIIENRAGAGGMVGTAYVAKLPPDGYTWLFTTASHVNIPPFNEAVSYDPLRDFTHVTLAAQNFGQALVVHPDVPAKNLQELIAYAKKNPGKLTYANAGNGTASHIPAEVMKAMTGTDMLSVPYKGIAEATTDLIAGRIDIFFVGTQIALQHVQSGKLRALALTGARRWKGMP
;
A
#
# COMPACT_ATOMS: atom_id res chain seq x y z
N MET A 1 48.87 11.79 -64.14
CA MET A 1 48.05 12.88 -63.54
C MET A 1 46.77 12.40 -62.84
N ALA A 2 46.29 11.16 -63.03
CA ALA A 2 45.07 10.65 -62.38
C ALA A 2 45.25 10.19 -60.91
N SER A 3 46.45 9.76 -60.50
CA SER A 3 46.73 9.24 -59.15
C SER A 3 46.82 10.31 -58.06
N THR A 4 47.10 11.56 -58.42
CA THR A 4 47.20 12.69 -57.47
C THR A 4 45.81 13.20 -57.05
N ARG A 5 44.82 13.12 -57.94
CA ARG A 5 43.44 13.57 -57.68
C ARG A 5 42.71 12.65 -56.70
N TRP A 6 43.00 11.35 -56.72
CA TRP A 6 42.41 10.37 -55.81
C TRP A 6 42.89 10.53 -54.36
N ARG A 7 44.16 10.89 -54.17
CA ARG A 7 44.73 11.13 -52.84
C ARG A 7 44.14 12.39 -52.17
N LEU A 8 43.86 13.43 -52.95
CA LEU A 8 43.22 14.66 -52.45
C LEU A 8 41.76 14.44 -52.03
N CYS A 9 41.01 13.57 -52.72
CA CYS A 9 39.63 13.23 -52.34
C CYS A 9 39.56 12.38 -51.04
N ILE A 10 40.52 11.47 -50.82
CA ILE A 10 40.58 10.65 -49.60
C ILE A 10 40.94 11.52 -48.38
N LEU A 11 41.84 12.49 -48.54
CA LEU A 11 42.19 13.45 -47.48
C LEU A 11 41.02 14.40 -47.14
N ALA A 12 40.19 14.78 -48.11
CA ALA A 12 39.00 15.61 -47.88
C ALA A 12 37.83 14.86 -47.22
N LEU A 13 37.69 13.55 -47.45
CA LEU A 13 36.71 12.71 -46.74
C LEU A 13 37.14 12.39 -45.30
N ALA A 14 38.44 12.29 -45.04
CA ALA A 14 38.97 12.07 -43.69
C ALA A 14 38.79 13.28 -42.76
N THR A 15 38.84 14.51 -43.29
CA THR A 15 38.61 15.73 -42.49
C THR A 15 37.13 15.98 -42.19
N LEU A 16 36.21 15.55 -43.07
CA LEU A 16 34.76 15.64 -42.81
C LEU A 16 34.28 14.62 -41.76
N ALA A 17 34.92 13.46 -41.66
CA ALA A 17 34.62 12.44 -40.66
C ALA A 17 35.09 12.81 -39.24
N CYS A 18 36.19 13.57 -39.10
CA CYS A 18 36.66 14.04 -37.79
C CYS A 18 35.84 15.21 -37.22
N GLY A 19 35.12 15.98 -38.04
CA GLY A 19 34.29 17.11 -37.57
C GLY A 19 32.97 16.71 -36.91
N LEU A 20 32.44 15.51 -37.23
CA LEU A 20 31.16 15.02 -36.70
C LEU A 20 31.29 14.26 -35.37
N ALA A 21 32.51 13.96 -34.93
CA ALA A 21 32.76 13.21 -33.69
C ALA A 21 32.81 14.09 -32.42
N GLN A 22 32.79 15.43 -32.53
CA GLN A 22 33.00 16.34 -31.40
C GLN A 22 31.73 17.02 -30.84
N ALA A 23 30.55 16.66 -31.32
CA ALA A 23 29.28 17.22 -30.83
C ALA A 23 28.53 16.29 -29.84
N GLN A 24 29.19 15.30 -29.26
CA GLN A 24 28.65 14.59 -28.10
C GLN A 24 29.12 15.31 -26.83
N GLY A 25 28.51 16.48 -26.57
CA GLY A 25 28.60 17.08 -25.24
C GLY A 25 28.10 16.05 -24.20
N PRO A 26 28.63 16.05 -22.96
CA PRO A 26 28.12 15.17 -21.92
C PRO A 26 26.62 15.40 -21.85
N ALA A 27 25.83 14.35 -22.07
CA ALA A 27 24.41 14.40 -21.77
C ALA A 27 24.32 14.82 -20.30
N ALA A 28 23.96 16.08 -20.06
CA ALA A 28 23.72 16.56 -18.71
C ALA A 28 22.58 15.70 -18.19
N ALA A 29 22.91 14.69 -17.39
CA ALA A 29 21.93 13.98 -16.60
C ALA A 29 21.17 15.06 -15.85
N GLN A 30 19.93 15.32 -16.27
CA GLN A 30 19.13 16.34 -15.64
C GLN A 30 19.07 16.00 -14.16
N ALA A 31 19.48 16.93 -13.29
CA ALA A 31 19.53 16.70 -11.87
C ALA A 31 18.13 16.26 -11.39
N PHE A 32 18.04 15.02 -10.91
CA PHE A 32 16.81 14.53 -10.32
C PHE A 32 16.66 15.11 -8.90
N PRO A 33 15.47 15.58 -8.49
CA PRO A 33 14.26 15.78 -9.30
C PRO A 33 14.19 17.19 -9.91
N ASN A 34 13.73 17.32 -11.16
CA ASN A 34 13.56 18.59 -11.87
C ASN A 34 12.11 18.92 -12.28
N LYS A 35 11.17 18.04 -11.95
CA LYS A 35 9.73 18.19 -12.17
C LYS A 35 8.98 17.59 -10.97
N PRO A 36 7.68 17.87 -10.81
CA PRO A 36 6.87 17.29 -9.74
C PRO A 36 6.93 15.76 -9.72
N ILE A 37 6.95 15.19 -8.52
CA ILE A 37 6.91 13.74 -8.30
C ILE A 37 5.47 13.36 -7.96
N LYS A 38 4.96 12.33 -8.64
CA LYS A 38 3.67 11.73 -8.37
C LYS A 38 3.83 10.58 -7.37
N VAL A 39 2.97 10.53 -6.36
CA VAL A 39 2.89 9.42 -5.41
C VAL A 39 1.51 8.80 -5.50
N VAL A 40 1.45 7.56 -6.00
CA VAL A 40 0.23 6.78 -6.08
C VAL A 40 -0.01 6.09 -4.75
N VAL A 41 -1.21 6.27 -4.20
CA VAL A 41 -1.68 5.60 -2.97
C VAL A 41 -2.75 4.59 -3.38
N PRO A 42 -2.54 3.28 -3.22
CA PRO A 42 -3.46 2.24 -3.68
C PRO A 42 -4.65 2.02 -2.73
N SER A 43 -5.23 3.11 -2.21
CA SER A 43 -6.38 3.09 -1.30
C SER A 43 -7.22 4.37 -1.45
N PRO A 44 -8.47 4.40 -0.95
CA PRO A 44 -9.27 5.63 -0.93
C PRO A 44 -8.57 6.77 -0.19
N ALA A 45 -8.89 8.02 -0.58
CA ALA A 45 -8.45 9.21 0.12
C ALA A 45 -8.98 9.24 1.56
N GLY A 46 -8.21 9.81 2.49
CA GLY A 46 -8.54 9.81 3.93
C GLY A 46 -8.27 8.49 4.65
N GLY A 47 -7.85 7.43 3.95
CA GLY A 47 -7.37 6.20 4.58
C GLY A 47 -6.01 6.37 5.25
N PRO A 48 -5.56 5.42 6.10
CA PRO A 48 -4.30 5.54 6.84
C PRO A 48 -3.06 5.83 5.99
N PRO A 49 -2.83 5.17 4.83
CA PRO A 49 -1.68 5.49 3.98
C PRO A 49 -1.70 6.93 3.47
N ASP A 50 -2.88 7.43 3.07
CA ASP A 50 -3.06 8.81 2.60
C ASP A 50 -2.76 9.83 3.72
N LEU A 51 -3.26 9.59 4.93
CA LEU A 51 -3.01 10.46 6.08
C LEU A 51 -1.53 10.50 6.47
N ILE A 52 -0.85 9.35 6.48
CA ILE A 52 0.58 9.28 6.77
C ILE A 52 1.38 10.02 5.69
N LEU A 53 1.07 9.78 4.41
CA LEU A 53 1.76 10.44 3.30
C LEU A 53 1.59 11.97 3.37
N ARG A 54 0.37 12.46 3.63
CA ARG A 54 0.09 13.89 3.80
C ARG A 54 0.88 14.51 4.95
N ALA A 55 1.10 13.77 6.04
CA ALA A 55 1.89 14.25 7.16
C ALA A 55 3.39 14.41 6.84
N ILE A 56 3.94 13.62 5.91
CA ILE A 56 5.37 13.67 5.55
C ILE A 56 5.67 14.55 4.32
N ILE A 57 4.69 14.80 3.45
CA ILE A 57 4.87 15.58 2.21
C ILE A 57 5.53 16.94 2.43
N PRO A 58 5.15 17.77 3.42
CA PRO A 58 5.77 19.09 3.57
C PRO A 58 7.31 19.02 3.73
N LYS A 59 7.79 18.01 4.47
CA LYS A 59 9.24 17.78 4.64
C LYS A 59 9.88 17.20 3.37
N LEU A 60 9.21 16.30 2.68
CA LEU A 60 9.69 15.74 1.40
C LEU A 60 9.82 16.83 0.34
N THR A 61 8.79 17.67 0.16
CA THR A 61 8.80 18.80 -0.78
C THR A 61 9.94 19.77 -0.45
N ALA A 62 10.13 20.12 0.83
CA ALA A 62 11.22 21.00 1.25
C ALA A 62 12.61 20.39 0.98
N SER A 63 12.77 19.08 1.16
CA SER A 63 14.05 18.40 0.93
C SER A 63 14.35 18.17 -0.55
N LEU A 64 13.33 17.94 -1.38
CA LEU A 64 13.48 17.59 -2.79
C LEU A 64 13.44 18.82 -3.71
N GLY A 65 12.92 19.96 -3.23
CA GLY A 65 12.76 21.18 -4.02
C GLY A 65 11.71 21.05 -5.13
N GLN A 66 10.92 19.97 -5.16
CA GLN A 66 9.89 19.70 -6.16
C GLN A 66 8.55 19.36 -5.48
N PRO A 67 7.41 19.77 -6.08
CA PRO A 67 6.10 19.41 -5.56
C PRO A 67 5.87 17.90 -5.55
N ILE A 68 5.20 17.40 -4.51
CA ILE A 68 4.70 16.02 -4.43
C ILE A 68 3.18 16.01 -4.67
N ILE A 69 2.73 15.25 -5.66
CA ILE A 69 1.32 15.14 -6.05
C ILE A 69 0.79 13.76 -5.67
N ILE A 70 -0.26 13.71 -4.84
CA ILE A 70 -0.91 12.45 -4.45
C ILE A 70 -1.96 12.05 -5.50
N GLU A 71 -1.92 10.79 -5.92
CA GLU A 71 -2.98 10.16 -6.73
C GLU A 71 -3.53 8.92 -6.01
N ASN A 72 -4.75 9.01 -5.47
CA ASN A 72 -5.42 7.87 -4.84
C ASN A 72 -6.06 6.95 -5.90
N ARG A 73 -5.63 5.68 -5.95
CA ARG A 73 -6.18 4.63 -6.84
C ARG A 73 -6.59 3.39 -6.06
N ALA A 74 -7.80 3.41 -5.53
CA ALA A 74 -8.36 2.29 -4.76
C ALA A 74 -8.80 1.11 -5.65
N GLY A 75 -8.91 -0.07 -5.04
CA GLY A 75 -9.52 -1.26 -5.66
C GLY A 75 -8.78 -2.55 -5.33
N ALA A 76 -9.53 -3.62 -5.05
CA ALA A 76 -9.04 -4.98 -4.82
C ALA A 76 -7.84 -5.05 -3.84
N GLY A 77 -7.97 -4.49 -2.64
CA GLY A 77 -6.91 -4.47 -1.63
C GLY A 77 -5.67 -3.62 -1.99
N GLY A 78 -5.74 -2.86 -3.08
CA GLY A 78 -4.65 -2.05 -3.62
C GLY A 78 -4.03 -2.58 -4.91
N MET A 79 -4.44 -3.78 -5.35
CA MET A 79 -3.93 -4.41 -6.57
C MET A 79 -4.05 -3.49 -7.80
N VAL A 80 -5.13 -2.73 -7.93
CA VAL A 80 -5.37 -1.83 -9.07
C VAL A 80 -4.34 -0.70 -9.13
N GLY A 81 -4.10 -0.02 -8.01
CA GLY A 81 -3.13 1.08 -7.93
C GLY A 81 -1.69 0.59 -8.09
N THR A 82 -1.36 -0.55 -7.50
CA THR A 82 -0.03 -1.17 -7.63
C THR A 82 0.26 -1.60 -9.07
N ALA A 83 -0.67 -2.32 -9.71
CA ALA A 83 -0.50 -2.76 -11.11
C ALA A 83 -0.39 -1.58 -12.09
N TYR A 84 -1.03 -0.45 -11.79
CA TYR A 84 -0.88 0.78 -12.56
C TYR A 84 0.56 1.31 -12.48
N VAL A 85 1.14 1.41 -11.27
CA VAL A 85 2.52 1.91 -11.11
C VAL A 85 3.54 0.96 -11.73
N ALA A 86 3.35 -0.36 -11.62
CA ALA A 86 4.25 -1.37 -12.20
C ALA A 86 4.46 -1.22 -13.71
N LYS A 87 3.51 -0.59 -14.41
CA LYS A 87 3.52 -0.42 -15.88
C LYS A 87 4.03 0.96 -16.33
N LEU A 88 4.34 1.85 -15.39
CA LEU A 88 4.83 3.20 -15.72
C LEU A 88 6.34 3.19 -15.99
N PRO A 89 6.85 4.19 -16.73
CA PRO A 89 8.29 4.33 -16.93
C PRO A 89 9.04 4.42 -15.59
N PRO A 90 10.14 3.68 -15.40
CA PRO A 90 10.95 3.72 -14.18
C PRO A 90 11.88 4.95 -14.17
N ASP A 91 11.33 6.15 -14.36
CA ASP A 91 12.08 7.42 -14.46
C ASP A 91 12.28 8.13 -13.11
N GLY A 92 11.78 7.52 -12.02
CA GLY A 92 11.88 8.05 -10.66
C GLY A 92 10.80 9.08 -10.30
N TYR A 93 9.90 9.48 -11.21
CA TYR A 93 8.88 10.51 -10.95
C TYR A 93 7.50 9.96 -10.58
N THR A 94 7.33 8.63 -10.57
CA THR A 94 6.15 8.00 -9.98
C THR A 94 6.56 7.03 -8.89
N TRP A 95 6.08 7.27 -7.67
CA TRP A 95 6.30 6.39 -6.52
C TRP A 95 5.01 5.71 -6.12
N LEU A 96 5.13 4.53 -5.54
CA LEU A 96 4.03 3.81 -4.91
C LEU A 96 4.16 3.92 -3.40
N PHE A 97 3.17 4.51 -2.73
CA PHE A 97 3.08 4.54 -1.27
C PHE A 97 2.10 3.47 -0.79
N THR A 98 2.62 2.27 -0.51
CA THR A 98 1.83 1.07 -0.28
C THR A 98 1.93 0.53 1.15
N THR A 99 1.25 -0.58 1.41
CA THR A 99 1.23 -1.30 2.69
C THR A 99 1.77 -2.72 2.49
N ALA A 100 1.77 -3.53 3.56
CA ALA A 100 2.09 -4.96 3.47
C ALA A 100 1.21 -5.71 2.45
N SER A 101 0.02 -5.18 2.09
CA SER A 101 -0.84 -5.75 1.05
C SER A 101 -0.15 -5.85 -0.32
N HIS A 102 0.85 -4.99 -0.59
CA HIS A 102 1.70 -5.06 -1.78
C HIS A 102 2.27 -6.47 -2.01
N VAL A 103 2.88 -7.04 -0.96
CA VAL A 103 3.52 -8.35 -0.97
C VAL A 103 2.58 -9.47 -0.55
N ASN A 104 1.56 -9.16 0.25
CA ASN A 104 0.69 -10.19 0.82
C ASN A 104 -0.44 -10.60 -0.14
N ILE A 105 -0.92 -9.74 -1.04
CA ILE A 105 -2.04 -10.07 -1.94
C ILE A 105 -1.70 -11.13 -3.01
N PRO A 106 -0.52 -11.10 -3.68
CA PRO A 106 -0.24 -12.02 -4.80
C PRO A 106 -0.45 -13.51 -4.50
N PRO A 107 -0.05 -14.06 -3.34
CA PRO A 107 -0.33 -15.46 -3.01
C PRO A 107 -1.82 -15.81 -2.87
N PHE A 108 -2.71 -14.83 -2.69
CA PHE A 108 -4.16 -15.03 -2.51
C PHE A 108 -4.97 -14.67 -3.75
N ASN A 109 -4.34 -14.20 -4.83
CA ASN A 109 -5.05 -13.72 -6.00
C ASN A 109 -4.25 -13.95 -7.30
N GLU A 110 -4.73 -14.88 -8.11
CA GLU A 110 -4.12 -15.25 -9.40
C GLU A 110 -4.19 -14.13 -10.46
N ALA A 111 -5.12 -13.17 -10.32
CA ALA A 111 -5.29 -12.07 -11.26
C ALA A 111 -4.30 -10.91 -11.03
N VAL A 112 -3.38 -11.03 -10.08
CA VAL A 112 -2.34 -10.02 -9.86
C VAL A 112 -1.45 -9.92 -11.09
N SER A 113 -1.32 -8.70 -11.62
CA SER A 113 -0.55 -8.39 -12.84
C SER A 113 0.76 -7.64 -12.58
N TYR A 114 1.34 -7.86 -11.39
CA TYR A 114 2.65 -7.33 -11.00
C TYR A 114 3.38 -8.33 -10.10
N ASP A 115 4.70 -8.35 -10.15
CA ASP A 115 5.55 -9.02 -9.17
C ASP A 115 6.01 -7.99 -8.12
N PRO A 116 5.67 -8.16 -6.83
CA PRO A 116 5.96 -7.14 -5.82
C PRO A 116 7.46 -6.94 -5.54
N LEU A 117 8.31 -7.92 -5.90
CA LEU A 117 9.76 -7.89 -5.66
C LEU A 117 10.54 -7.52 -6.92
N ARG A 118 10.16 -8.08 -8.07
CA ARG A 118 10.86 -7.85 -9.35
C ARG A 118 10.50 -6.52 -9.97
N ASP A 119 9.23 -6.12 -9.92
CA ASP A 119 8.75 -4.94 -10.67
C ASP A 119 8.91 -3.63 -9.87
N PHE A 120 9.47 -3.68 -8.64
CA PHE A 120 9.58 -2.52 -7.75
C PHE A 120 10.91 -2.46 -6.99
N THR A 121 11.51 -1.27 -6.94
CA THR A 121 12.60 -0.95 -6.02
C THR A 121 12.05 -0.45 -4.70
N HIS A 122 12.30 -1.16 -3.61
CA HIS A 122 11.86 -0.78 -2.26
C HIS A 122 12.75 0.34 -1.69
N VAL A 123 12.16 1.50 -1.42
CA VAL A 123 12.91 2.69 -0.98
C VAL A 123 13.10 2.73 0.53
N THR A 124 12.00 2.74 1.30
CA THR A 124 12.06 2.84 2.77
C THR A 124 10.73 2.44 3.41
N LEU A 125 10.77 2.08 4.69
CA LEU A 125 9.59 1.92 5.54
C LEU A 125 9.22 3.27 6.14
N ALA A 126 8.20 3.93 5.59
CA ALA A 126 7.78 5.26 6.05
C ALA A 126 7.10 5.26 7.42
N ALA A 127 6.39 4.18 7.76
CA ALA A 127 5.72 4.03 9.04
C ALA A 127 5.55 2.55 9.39
N GLN A 128 5.65 2.22 10.67
CA GLN A 128 5.35 0.90 11.20
C GLN A 128 4.07 0.96 12.05
N ASN A 129 3.13 0.07 11.75
CA ASN A 129 1.92 -0.07 12.55
C ASN A 129 2.18 -1.00 13.76
N PHE A 130 1.48 -0.76 14.88
CA PHE A 130 1.54 -1.55 16.12
C PHE A 130 0.64 -2.80 16.09
N GLY A 131 0.37 -3.34 14.90
CA GLY A 131 -0.57 -4.44 14.67
C GLY A 131 -1.98 -3.98 14.32
N GLN A 132 -2.91 -4.93 14.31
CA GLN A 132 -4.34 -4.72 14.16
C GLN A 132 -5.01 -4.95 15.52
N ALA A 133 -6.06 -4.19 15.80
CA ALA A 133 -6.98 -4.48 16.87
C ALA A 133 -8.11 -5.36 16.36
N LEU A 134 -8.39 -6.45 17.07
CA LEU A 134 -9.64 -7.17 16.98
C LEU A 134 -10.69 -6.35 17.72
N VAL A 135 -11.58 -5.72 16.96
CA VAL A 135 -12.71 -4.96 17.51
C VAL A 135 -14.04 -5.62 17.17
N VAL A 136 -15.00 -5.47 18.08
CA VAL A 136 -16.36 -5.98 17.92
C VAL A 136 -17.39 -4.88 18.18
N HIS A 137 -18.56 -5.01 17.56
CA HIS A 137 -19.72 -4.21 17.94
C HIS A 137 -20.15 -4.55 19.39
N PRO A 138 -20.63 -3.57 20.19
CA PRO A 138 -21.00 -3.82 21.59
C PRO A 138 -22.04 -4.91 21.83
N ASP A 139 -22.93 -5.17 20.85
CA ASP A 139 -23.97 -6.20 20.91
C ASP A 139 -23.43 -7.63 20.77
N VAL A 140 -22.19 -7.79 20.29
CA VAL A 140 -21.54 -9.10 20.29
C VAL A 140 -21.36 -9.53 21.75
N PRO A 141 -21.89 -10.69 22.17
CA PRO A 141 -21.89 -11.13 23.57
C PRO A 141 -20.53 -11.72 23.97
N ALA A 142 -19.46 -10.94 23.75
CA ALA A 142 -18.09 -11.25 24.11
C ALA A 142 -17.38 -9.99 24.60
N LYS A 143 -16.78 -10.07 25.79
CA LYS A 143 -16.01 -9.00 26.42
C LYS A 143 -14.51 -9.25 26.37
N ASN A 144 -14.09 -10.45 26.00
CA ASN A 144 -12.70 -10.85 25.80
C ASN A 144 -12.60 -11.86 24.65
N LEU A 145 -11.37 -12.19 24.25
CA LEU A 145 -11.09 -13.10 23.15
C LEU A 145 -11.61 -14.52 23.43
N GLN A 146 -11.50 -15.01 24.67
CA GLN A 146 -11.96 -16.35 25.05
C GLN A 146 -13.48 -16.48 24.88
N GLU A 147 -14.24 -15.48 25.32
CA GLU A 147 -15.69 -15.41 25.15
C GLU A 147 -16.08 -15.34 23.67
N LEU A 148 -15.34 -14.57 22.85
CA LEU A 148 -15.59 -14.50 21.41
C LEU A 148 -15.43 -15.88 20.76
N ILE A 149 -14.32 -16.57 21.04
CA ILE A 149 -14.04 -17.91 20.51
C ILE A 149 -15.12 -18.89 20.96
N ALA A 150 -15.50 -18.86 22.25
CA ALA A 150 -16.54 -19.73 22.78
C ALA A 150 -17.90 -19.46 22.13
N TYR A 151 -18.25 -18.19 21.92
CA TYR A 151 -19.49 -17.80 21.25
C TYR A 151 -19.51 -18.24 19.78
N ALA A 152 -18.42 -18.00 19.05
CA ALA A 152 -18.27 -18.40 17.65
C ALA A 152 -18.38 -19.92 17.47
N LYS A 153 -17.77 -20.72 18.35
CA LYS A 153 -17.88 -22.20 18.32
C LYS A 153 -19.30 -22.69 18.57
N LYS A 154 -20.05 -22.03 19.46
CA LYS A 154 -21.45 -22.37 19.74
C LYS A 154 -22.41 -21.90 18.64
N ASN A 155 -21.98 -20.98 17.78
CA ASN A 155 -22.81 -20.32 16.78
C ASN A 155 -22.07 -20.25 15.43
N PRO A 156 -21.75 -21.40 14.81
CA PRO A 156 -21.00 -21.42 13.55
C PRO A 156 -21.75 -20.64 12.45
N GLY A 157 -21.02 -19.80 11.71
CA GLY A 157 -21.55 -19.02 10.60
C GLY A 157 -22.42 -17.82 11.00
N LYS A 158 -22.66 -17.57 12.30
CA LYS A 158 -23.48 -16.42 12.74
C LYS A 158 -22.71 -15.11 12.80
N LEU A 159 -21.42 -15.17 13.14
CA LEU A 159 -20.58 -13.98 13.21
C LEU A 159 -20.05 -13.62 11.83
N THR A 160 -20.09 -12.34 11.52
CA THR A 160 -19.52 -11.73 10.33
C THR A 160 -18.24 -10.98 10.67
N TYR A 161 -17.31 -10.91 9.73
CA TYR A 161 -16.13 -10.05 9.86
C TYR A 161 -15.84 -9.28 8.57
N ALA A 162 -15.44 -8.01 8.70
CA ALA A 162 -15.07 -7.19 7.55
C ALA A 162 -13.69 -7.53 6.98
N ASN A 163 -13.60 -7.45 5.66
CA ASN A 163 -12.40 -7.67 4.88
C ASN A 163 -12.26 -6.62 3.77
N ALA A 164 -11.17 -5.84 3.74
CA ALA A 164 -10.88 -4.86 2.69
C ALA A 164 -10.26 -5.45 1.39
N GLY A 165 -10.23 -6.78 1.25
CA GLY A 165 -9.69 -7.53 0.13
C GLY A 165 -8.89 -8.75 0.58
N ASN A 166 -8.99 -9.86 -0.15
CA ASN A 166 -8.25 -11.07 0.18
C ASN A 166 -6.74 -10.80 0.21
N GLY A 167 -6.09 -11.23 1.29
CA GLY A 167 -4.66 -11.02 1.54
C GLY A 167 -4.32 -9.69 2.24
N THR A 168 -5.30 -8.87 2.58
CA THR A 168 -5.07 -7.61 3.32
C THR A 168 -4.80 -7.85 4.81
N ALA A 169 -4.32 -6.80 5.49
CA ALA A 169 -4.10 -6.78 6.93
C ALA A 169 -5.38 -6.97 7.77
N SER A 170 -6.57 -6.74 7.20
CA SER A 170 -7.85 -7.08 7.83
C SER A 170 -8.27 -8.54 7.61
N HIS A 171 -7.87 -9.13 6.47
CA HIS A 171 -8.27 -10.48 6.08
C HIS A 171 -7.46 -11.55 6.82
N ILE A 172 -6.13 -11.45 6.72
CA ILE A 172 -5.21 -12.51 7.16
C ILE A 172 -5.40 -12.82 8.65
N PRO A 173 -5.46 -11.82 9.57
CA PRO A 173 -5.65 -12.13 10.98
C PRO A 173 -6.98 -12.83 11.30
N ALA A 174 -8.06 -12.51 10.58
CA ALA A 174 -9.35 -13.15 10.77
C ALA A 174 -9.32 -14.61 10.34
N GLU A 175 -8.77 -14.90 9.15
CA GLU A 175 -8.63 -16.27 8.66
C GLU A 175 -7.64 -17.10 9.49
N VAL A 176 -6.54 -16.49 9.95
CA VAL A 176 -5.62 -17.14 10.90
C VAL A 176 -6.31 -17.46 12.22
N MET A 177 -7.11 -16.54 12.77
CA MET A 177 -7.89 -16.81 13.99
C MET A 177 -8.88 -17.97 13.77
N LYS A 178 -9.64 -17.97 12.66
CA LYS A 178 -10.56 -19.06 12.30
C LYS A 178 -9.84 -20.40 12.26
N ALA A 179 -8.74 -20.48 11.52
CA ALA A 179 -7.94 -21.70 11.38
C ALA A 179 -7.35 -22.18 12.71
N MET A 180 -6.78 -21.29 13.53
CA MET A 180 -6.18 -21.65 14.81
C MET A 180 -7.21 -22.07 15.87
N THR A 181 -8.41 -21.50 15.82
CA THR A 181 -9.42 -21.70 16.86
C THR A 181 -10.47 -22.73 16.46
N GLY A 182 -10.57 -23.09 15.18
CA GLY A 182 -11.63 -23.93 14.63
C GLY A 182 -12.99 -23.23 14.70
N THR A 183 -13.02 -21.91 14.52
CA THR A 183 -14.28 -21.12 14.48
C THR A 183 -14.73 -20.89 13.04
N ASP A 184 -16.04 -20.79 12.86
CA ASP A 184 -16.66 -20.48 11.57
C ASP A 184 -17.33 -19.11 11.61
N MET A 185 -16.86 -18.20 10.75
CA MET A 185 -17.31 -16.82 10.64
C MET A 185 -17.31 -16.39 9.17
N LEU A 186 -18.32 -15.60 8.79
CA LEU A 186 -18.56 -15.17 7.42
C LEU A 186 -17.73 -13.92 7.08
N SER A 187 -16.99 -13.97 5.98
CA SER A 187 -16.24 -12.82 5.47
C SER A 187 -17.16 -11.89 4.69
N VAL A 188 -17.11 -10.59 4.99
CA VAL A 188 -17.88 -9.55 4.29
C VAL A 188 -16.88 -8.60 3.59
N PRO A 189 -16.87 -8.55 2.24
CA PRO A 189 -15.92 -7.73 1.50
C PRO A 189 -16.33 -6.25 1.48
N TYR A 190 -15.35 -5.36 1.65
CA TYR A 190 -15.50 -3.91 1.59
C TYR A 190 -14.47 -3.29 0.64
N LYS A 191 -14.81 -2.14 0.03
CA LYS A 191 -13.87 -1.42 -0.85
C LYS A 191 -12.74 -0.73 -0.09
N GLY A 192 -12.92 -0.52 1.21
CA GLY A 192 -11.92 0.06 2.08
C GLY A 192 -12.30 0.04 3.56
N ILE A 193 -11.33 0.41 4.40
CA ILE A 193 -11.46 0.36 5.87
C ILE A 193 -12.52 1.33 6.39
N ALA A 194 -12.67 2.52 5.79
CA ALA A 194 -13.62 3.53 6.26
C ALA A 194 -15.08 3.04 6.17
N GLU A 195 -15.46 2.45 5.04
CA GLU A 195 -16.80 1.88 4.81
C GLU A 195 -17.10 0.75 5.82
N ALA A 196 -16.15 -0.18 6.00
CA ALA A 196 -16.26 -1.27 6.97
C ALA A 196 -16.42 -0.76 8.41
N THR A 197 -15.65 0.25 8.81
CA THR A 197 -15.73 0.83 10.16
C THR A 197 -17.10 1.48 10.40
N THR A 198 -17.67 2.17 9.42
CA THR A 198 -19.02 2.73 9.52
C THR A 198 -20.07 1.64 9.75
N ASP A 199 -20.01 0.55 8.98
CA ASP A 199 -20.97 -0.56 9.12
C ASP A 199 -20.79 -1.34 10.43
N LEU A 200 -19.56 -1.48 10.92
CA LEU A 200 -19.29 -2.07 12.24
C LEU A 200 -19.92 -1.23 13.36
N ILE A 201 -19.76 0.10 13.31
CA ILE A 201 -20.36 1.01 14.30
C ILE A 201 -21.89 0.96 14.23
N ALA A 202 -22.45 0.72 13.04
CA ALA A 202 -23.89 0.58 12.84
C ALA A 202 -24.44 -0.81 13.20
N GLY A 203 -23.59 -1.76 13.62
CA GLY A 203 -24.00 -3.13 13.95
C GLY A 203 -24.40 -3.98 12.75
N ARG A 204 -23.98 -3.61 11.53
CA ARG A 204 -24.24 -4.39 10.31
C ARG A 204 -23.24 -5.53 10.11
N ILE A 205 -22.08 -5.42 10.74
CA ILE A 205 -21.07 -6.46 10.84
C ILE A 205 -20.62 -6.60 12.29
N ASP A 206 -20.13 -7.77 12.68
CA ASP A 206 -19.85 -8.08 14.09
C ASP A 206 -18.41 -7.77 14.48
N ILE A 207 -17.46 -8.07 13.58
CA ILE A 207 -16.03 -8.13 13.88
C ILE A 207 -15.23 -7.38 12.82
N PHE A 208 -14.16 -6.72 13.24
CA PHE A 208 -13.17 -6.21 12.30
C PHE A 208 -11.75 -6.26 12.89
N PHE A 209 -10.78 -6.65 12.07
CA PHE A 209 -9.37 -6.42 12.35
C PHE A 209 -8.95 -5.14 11.65
N VAL A 210 -8.72 -4.09 12.43
CA VAL A 210 -8.43 -2.75 11.91
C VAL A 210 -7.20 -2.17 12.60
N GLY A 211 -6.50 -1.25 11.93
CA GLY A 211 -5.31 -0.60 12.50
C GLY A 211 -5.61 0.00 13.88
N THR A 212 -4.70 -0.24 14.83
CA THR A 212 -4.94 0.06 16.25
C THR A 212 -5.27 1.53 16.51
N GLN A 213 -4.72 2.46 15.73
CA GLN A 213 -5.01 3.89 15.85
C GLN A 213 -6.46 4.23 15.44
N ILE A 214 -7.00 3.56 14.42
CA ILE A 214 -8.40 3.73 14.00
C ILE A 214 -9.32 3.15 15.06
N ALA A 215 -9.01 1.94 15.54
CA ALA A 215 -9.76 1.31 16.62
C ALA A 215 -9.81 2.19 17.87
N LEU A 216 -8.68 2.80 18.25
CA LEU A 216 -8.57 3.61 19.46
C LEU A 216 -9.62 4.72 19.53
N GLN A 217 -9.85 5.44 18.43
CA GLN A 217 -10.81 6.55 18.39
C GLN A 217 -12.23 6.08 18.73
N HIS A 218 -12.62 4.91 18.24
CA HIS A 218 -13.97 4.37 18.45
C HIS A 218 -14.12 3.60 19.76
N VAL A 219 -13.04 2.99 20.24
CA VAL A 219 -12.99 2.32 21.55
C VAL A 219 -13.07 3.35 22.67
N GLN A 220 -12.34 4.46 22.58
CA GLN A 220 -12.40 5.55 23.57
C GLN A 220 -13.78 6.21 23.63
N SER A 221 -14.48 6.30 22.50
CA SER A 221 -15.85 6.83 22.47
C SER A 221 -16.92 5.80 22.87
N GLY A 222 -16.53 4.58 23.26
CA GLY A 222 -17.46 3.50 23.63
C GLY A 222 -18.28 2.92 22.48
N LYS A 223 -17.97 3.28 21.22
CA LYS A 223 -18.72 2.81 20.04
C LYS A 223 -18.36 1.39 19.65
N LEU A 224 -17.13 0.95 19.95
CA LEU A 224 -16.61 -0.37 19.67
C LEU A 224 -15.89 -0.93 20.89
N ARG A 225 -15.76 -2.26 20.96
CA ARG A 225 -14.98 -2.94 22.01
C ARG A 225 -13.76 -3.61 21.39
N ALA A 226 -12.55 -3.28 21.85
CA ALA A 226 -11.34 -4.01 21.50
C ALA A 226 -11.19 -5.26 22.39
N LEU A 227 -10.90 -6.41 21.78
CA LEU A 227 -10.73 -7.69 22.49
C LEU A 227 -9.29 -8.18 22.49
N ALA A 228 -8.52 -7.86 21.44
CA ALA A 228 -7.13 -8.26 21.31
C ALA A 228 -6.36 -7.35 20.35
N LEU A 229 -5.03 -7.42 20.40
CA LEU A 229 -4.11 -6.82 19.45
C LEU A 229 -3.27 -7.91 18.79
N THR A 230 -2.96 -7.78 17.51
CA THR A 230 -2.04 -8.69 16.80
C THR A 230 -0.56 -8.32 16.96
N GLY A 231 -0.26 -7.20 17.63
CA GLY A 231 1.10 -6.78 17.93
C GLY A 231 1.74 -7.65 19.01
N ALA A 232 3.07 -7.79 18.97
CA ALA A 232 3.84 -8.62 19.92
C ALA A 232 3.81 -8.10 21.37
N ARG A 233 3.42 -6.84 21.58
CA ARG A 233 3.28 -6.22 22.90
C ARG A 233 1.97 -5.45 22.96
N ARG A 234 1.39 -5.35 24.16
CA ARG A 234 0.28 -4.41 24.39
C ARG A 234 0.72 -3.01 24.02
N TRP A 235 -0.15 -2.27 23.33
CA TRP A 235 0.08 -0.87 23.04
C TRP A 235 -0.46 -0.03 24.19
N LYS A 236 0.41 0.73 24.86
CA LYS A 236 0.02 1.60 25.99
C LYS A 236 -1.08 2.62 25.66
N GLY A 237 -1.26 2.94 24.38
CA GLY A 237 -2.29 3.87 23.91
C GLY A 237 -3.69 3.28 23.88
N MET A 238 -3.85 1.95 23.91
CA MET A 238 -5.16 1.29 23.94
C MET A 238 -5.58 0.97 25.39
N PRO A 239 -6.86 1.22 25.76
CA PRO A 239 -7.40 0.86 27.07
C PRO A 239 -7.24 -0.63 27.42
#